data_AF-A0A0S4XME3-F1
#
_entry.id   AF-A0A0S4XME3-F1
#
_cell.length_a   1.000
_cell.length_b   1.000
_cell.length_c   1.000
_cell.angle_alpha   90.00
_cell.angle_beta   90.00
_cell.angle_gamma   90.00
#
_symmetry.space_group_name_H-M   'P 1'
#
loop_
_entity.id
_entity.type
_entity.pdbx_description
1 polymer ?
#
loop_
_entity_poly.entity_id
_entity_poly.type
_entity_poly.pdbx_seq_one_letter_code
_entity_poly.pdbx_strand_id
1 'polypeptide(L)'
;MSTAQKVGEVTSFNVDTASAKVEVNGRETDTIPVLMIATKFKRHFIPLAPGDQVAISGEIDAGHVTGSFFHDGVPIPSGVSETREVIEYSDGTRIVYDIESHILEITGANISIQNDVSVGGNLTVGGNIENGGNITSAGVITDSDGNNGA
;
A
#
# COMPACT_ATOMS: atom_id res chain seq x y z
N MET A 1 22.88 -11.60 -28.77
CA MET A 1 22.08 -10.39 -29.08
C MET A 1 21.63 -9.81 -27.76
N SER A 2 21.75 -8.50 -27.55
CA SER A 2 21.30 -7.88 -26.30
C SER A 2 19.77 -7.97 -26.26
N THR A 3 19.21 -8.70 -25.29
CA THR A 3 17.77 -8.69 -25.03
C THR A 3 17.46 -7.36 -24.34
N ALA A 4 17.17 -6.34 -25.14
CA ALA A 4 16.84 -5.02 -24.63
C ALA A 4 15.55 -5.09 -23.80
N GLN A 5 15.59 -4.54 -22.58
CA GLN A 5 14.42 -4.31 -21.77
C GLN A 5 13.47 -3.38 -22.53
N LYS A 6 12.17 -3.70 -22.54
CA LYS A 6 11.15 -2.90 -23.24
C LYS A 6 10.17 -2.32 -22.22
N VAL A 7 9.60 -1.17 -22.51
CA VAL A 7 8.49 -0.58 -21.75
C VAL A 7 7.19 -0.81 -22.51
N GLY A 8 6.12 -1.08 -21.79
CA GLY A 8 4.78 -1.29 -22.34
C GLY A 8 3.69 -0.93 -21.35
N GLU A 9 2.45 -1.10 -21.78
CA GLU A 9 1.25 -0.81 -21.01
C GLU A 9 0.49 -2.10 -20.68
N VAL A 10 0.10 -2.28 -19.42
CA VAL A 10 -0.71 -3.44 -19.01
C VAL A 10 -2.06 -3.39 -19.70
N THR A 11 -2.48 -4.49 -20.34
CA THR A 11 -3.82 -4.63 -20.93
C THR A 11 -4.73 -5.47 -20.05
N SER A 12 -4.18 -6.42 -19.29
CA SER A 12 -4.92 -7.22 -18.31
C SER A 12 -4.00 -7.82 -17.25
N PHE A 13 -4.54 -8.05 -16.06
CA PHE A 13 -3.86 -8.67 -14.93
C PHE A 13 -4.68 -9.83 -14.37
N ASN A 14 -4.04 -10.98 -14.16
CA ASN A 14 -4.62 -12.14 -13.50
C ASN A 14 -4.13 -12.20 -12.04
N VAL A 15 -5.07 -11.98 -11.12
CA VAL A 15 -4.82 -11.93 -9.67
C VAL A 15 -4.48 -13.31 -9.08
N ASP A 16 -4.97 -14.39 -9.66
CA ASP A 16 -4.78 -15.75 -9.14
C ASP A 16 -3.37 -16.27 -9.41
N THR A 17 -2.78 -15.85 -10.53
CA THR A 17 -1.45 -16.30 -10.99
C THR A 17 -0.38 -15.22 -10.91
N ALA A 18 -0.71 -14.00 -10.49
CA ALA A 18 0.18 -12.84 -10.49
C ALA A 18 0.89 -12.65 -11.85
N SER A 19 0.10 -12.69 -12.93
CA SER A 19 0.59 -12.61 -14.31
C SER A 19 -0.18 -11.55 -15.09
N ALA A 20 0.45 -10.94 -16.08
CA ALA A 20 -0.16 -9.89 -16.88
C ALA A 20 0.01 -10.13 -18.39
N LYS A 21 -0.82 -9.44 -19.16
CA LYS A 21 -0.56 -9.16 -20.57
C LYS A 21 -0.18 -7.69 -20.72
N VAL A 22 0.79 -7.43 -21.58
CA VAL A 22 1.34 -6.09 -21.79
C VAL A 22 1.41 -5.81 -23.29
N GLU A 23 0.98 -4.62 -23.70
CA GLU A 23 1.15 -4.12 -25.06
C GLU A 23 2.52 -3.43 -25.18
N VAL A 24 3.29 -3.86 -26.18
CA VAL A 24 4.61 -3.31 -26.51
C VAL A 24 4.71 -3.08 -28.02
N ASN A 25 4.76 -1.81 -28.44
CA ASN A 25 4.93 -1.39 -29.84
C ASN A 25 3.89 -2.01 -30.79
N GLY A 26 2.63 -2.07 -30.37
CA GLY A 26 1.51 -2.60 -31.14
C GLY A 26 1.36 -4.12 -31.10
N ARG A 27 2.13 -4.82 -30.25
CA ARG A 27 2.00 -6.26 -30.02
C ARG A 27 1.71 -6.54 -28.54
N GLU A 28 0.67 -7.32 -28.29
CA GLU A 28 0.37 -7.86 -26.96
C GLU A 28 1.22 -9.10 -26.68
N THR A 29 1.69 -9.24 -25.43
CA THR A 29 2.37 -10.44 -24.95
C THR A 29 1.39 -11.60 -24.68
N ASP A 30 1.94 -12.81 -24.58
CA ASP A 30 1.25 -13.87 -23.83
C ASP A 30 1.12 -13.49 -22.34
N THR A 31 0.39 -14.32 -21.59
CA THR A 31 0.27 -14.15 -20.13
C THR A 31 1.59 -14.53 -19.46
N ILE A 32 2.34 -13.53 -19.01
CA ILE A 32 3.67 -13.69 -18.43
C ILE A 32 3.67 -13.29 -16.94
N PRO A 33 4.54 -13.90 -16.11
CA PRO A 33 4.57 -13.61 -14.67
C PRO A 33 5.01 -12.17 -14.38
N VAL A 34 4.49 -11.61 -13.29
CA VAL A 34 4.90 -10.31 -12.75
C VAL A 34 5.86 -10.53 -11.59
N LEU A 35 7.00 -9.84 -11.60
CA LEU A 35 7.94 -9.85 -10.49
C LEU A 35 7.33 -9.16 -9.27
N MET A 36 7.17 -9.92 -8.20
CA MET A 36 6.66 -9.45 -6.91
C MET A 36 7.69 -9.71 -5.80
N ILE A 37 7.54 -9.05 -4.65
CA ILE A 37 8.26 -9.45 -3.44
C ILE A 37 7.57 -10.71 -2.91
N ALA A 38 8.01 -11.89 -3.35
CA ALA A 38 7.41 -13.17 -2.99
C ALA A 38 8.48 -14.18 -2.58
N THR A 39 8.74 -14.27 -1.28
CA THR A 39 9.68 -15.22 -0.68
C THR A 39 8.97 -16.06 0.39
N LYS A 40 9.65 -17.08 0.92
CA LYS A 40 9.15 -17.84 2.08
C LYS A 40 9.02 -16.98 3.35
N PHE A 41 9.73 -15.85 3.44
CA PHE A 41 9.73 -14.96 4.60
C PHE A 41 8.71 -13.83 4.47
N LYS A 42 8.62 -13.19 3.30
CA LYS A 42 7.74 -12.05 3.03
C LYS A 42 7.07 -12.20 1.67
N ARG A 43 5.77 -11.91 1.62
CA ARG A 43 4.98 -11.77 0.39
C ARG A 43 4.32 -10.39 0.38
N HIS A 44 4.50 -9.62 -0.68
CA HIS A 44 3.84 -8.34 -0.93
C HIS A 44 3.20 -8.44 -2.31
N PHE A 45 1.89 -8.23 -2.36
CA PHE A 45 1.10 -8.31 -3.57
C PHE A 45 0.50 -6.95 -3.85
N ILE A 46 0.85 -6.37 -4.99
CA ILE A 46 0.27 -5.14 -5.51
C ILE A 46 -0.35 -5.50 -6.86
N PRO A 47 -1.67 -5.38 -7.02
CA PRO A 47 -2.29 -5.66 -8.31
C PRO A 47 -1.88 -4.61 -9.33
N LEU A 48 -1.64 -5.05 -10.57
CA LEU A 48 -1.56 -4.13 -11.71
C LEU A 48 -2.97 -3.88 -12.26
N ALA A 49 -3.17 -2.72 -12.85
CA ALA A 49 -4.38 -2.33 -13.55
C ALA A 49 -4.08 -2.07 -15.04
N PRO A 50 -5.08 -2.23 -15.93
CA PRO A 50 -4.95 -1.75 -17.30
C PRO A 50 -4.56 -0.27 -17.35
N GLY A 51 -3.58 0.08 -18.18
CA GLY A 51 -3.02 1.43 -18.26
C GLY A 51 -1.71 1.63 -17.48
N ASP A 52 -1.34 0.71 -16.57
CA ASP A 52 -0.07 0.80 -15.86
C ASP A 52 1.12 0.63 -16.81
N GLN A 53 2.09 1.55 -16.73
CA GLN A 53 3.35 1.41 -17.47
C GLN A 53 4.33 0.49 -16.73
N VAL A 54 4.83 -0.51 -17.44
CA VAL A 54 5.71 -1.56 -16.89
C VAL A 54 6.87 -1.88 -17.81
N ALA A 55 7.91 -2.53 -17.29
CA ALA A 55 9.01 -3.04 -18.11
C ALA A 55 8.92 -4.55 -18.29
N ILE A 56 9.27 -5.02 -19.48
CA ILE A 56 9.41 -6.44 -19.81
C ILE A 56 10.89 -6.78 -19.94
N SER A 57 11.30 -7.83 -19.24
CA SER A 57 12.64 -8.41 -19.31
C SER A 57 12.56 -9.84 -19.84
N GLY A 58 13.41 -10.16 -20.83
CA GLY A 58 13.42 -11.46 -21.52
C GLY A 58 12.69 -11.43 -22.86
N GLU A 59 12.38 -12.61 -23.39
CA GLU A 59 11.58 -12.74 -24.61
C GLU A 59 10.13 -12.32 -24.37
N ILE A 60 9.48 -11.71 -25.35
CA ILE A 60 8.15 -11.10 -25.18
C ILE A 60 7.08 -12.09 -24.69
N ASP A 61 7.22 -13.37 -25.07
CA ASP A 61 6.25 -14.44 -24.72
C ASP A 61 6.77 -15.39 -23.61
N ALA A 62 7.99 -15.18 -23.09
CA ALA A 62 8.59 -16.04 -22.06
C ALA A 62 9.36 -15.27 -20.97
N GLY A 63 9.22 -13.95 -20.97
CA GLY A 63 9.85 -13.03 -20.03
C GLY A 63 9.05 -12.86 -18.76
N HIS A 64 9.28 -11.74 -18.10
CA HIS A 64 8.49 -11.33 -16.94
C HIS A 64 8.31 -9.82 -16.93
N VAL A 65 7.22 -9.39 -16.30
CA VAL A 65 6.92 -7.99 -16.05
C VAL A 65 7.65 -7.53 -14.79
N THR A 66 8.20 -6.32 -14.82
CA THR A 66 8.91 -5.70 -13.70
C THR A 66 8.45 -4.27 -13.50
N GLY A 67 8.19 -3.94 -12.24
CA GLY A 67 7.89 -2.59 -11.78
C GLY A 67 6.53 -2.06 -12.22
N SER A 68 6.30 -0.81 -11.84
CA SER A 68 5.32 0.13 -12.38
C SER A 68 6.01 1.50 -12.35
N PHE A 69 5.90 2.27 -13.43
CA PHE A 69 6.54 3.58 -13.51
C PHE A 69 5.51 4.67 -13.27
N PHE A 70 5.91 5.74 -12.57
CA PHE A 70 5.11 6.96 -12.59
C PHE A 70 5.08 7.54 -14.00
N HIS A 71 3.89 8.00 -14.41
CA HIS A 71 3.65 8.65 -15.69
C HIS A 71 2.50 9.65 -15.54
N ASP A 72 2.14 10.36 -16.61
CA ASP A 72 1.11 11.41 -16.52
C ASP A 72 -0.26 10.91 -16.01
N GLY A 73 -0.57 9.63 -16.20
CA GLY A 73 -1.80 8.99 -15.69
C GLY A 73 -1.71 8.49 -14.25
N VAL A 74 -0.49 8.23 -13.75
CA VAL A 74 -0.20 7.80 -12.38
C VAL A 74 0.99 8.62 -11.88
N PRO A 75 0.77 9.84 -11.40
CA PRO A 75 1.84 10.73 -10.97
C PRO A 75 2.47 10.26 -9.66
N ILE A 76 3.64 10.81 -9.34
CA ILE A 76 4.28 10.63 -8.03
C ILE A 76 3.30 11.11 -6.93
N PRO A 77 3.10 10.33 -5.84
CA PRO A 77 2.24 10.74 -4.74
C PRO A 77 2.62 12.11 -4.17
N SER A 78 1.62 12.86 -3.75
CA SER A 78 1.86 14.16 -3.12
C SER A 78 2.60 14.00 -1.78
N GLY A 79 3.43 14.99 -1.41
CA GLY A 79 4.07 15.05 -0.09
C GLY A 79 5.27 14.12 0.14
N VAL A 80 5.81 13.50 -0.93
CA VAL A 80 7.11 12.82 -0.86
C VAL A 80 8.24 13.82 -0.68
N SER A 81 9.33 13.40 -0.04
CA SER A 81 10.58 14.16 0.10
C SER A 81 11.76 13.20 0.28
N GLU A 82 12.97 13.75 0.44
CA GLU A 82 14.16 12.96 0.78
C GLU A 82 14.04 12.22 2.14
N THR A 83 13.13 12.67 3.02
CA THR A 83 12.91 12.10 4.35
C THR A 83 11.56 11.39 4.49
N ARG A 84 10.67 11.50 3.50
CA ARG A 84 9.27 11.04 3.58
C ARG A 84 8.96 9.95 2.56
N GLU A 85 8.69 8.74 3.06
CA GLU A 85 8.09 7.65 2.30
C GLU A 85 6.56 7.81 2.31
N VAL A 86 5.92 7.67 1.13
CA VAL A 86 4.47 7.77 0.97
C VAL A 86 3.97 6.56 0.17
N ILE A 87 3.06 5.80 0.76
CA ILE A 87 2.22 4.82 0.07
C ILE A 87 0.83 5.44 -0.07
N GLU A 88 0.35 5.61 -1.30
CA GLU A 88 -0.96 6.20 -1.61
C GLU A 88 -1.78 5.23 -2.47
N TYR A 89 -2.98 4.92 -2.01
CA TYR A 89 -3.96 4.10 -2.74
C TYR A 89 -4.89 5.00 -3.55
N SER A 90 -5.48 4.48 -4.62
CA SER A 90 -6.36 5.23 -5.52
C SER A 90 -7.66 5.76 -4.88
N ASP A 91 -8.02 5.24 -3.70
CA ASP A 91 -9.13 5.71 -2.88
C ASP A 91 -8.75 6.81 -1.87
N GLY A 92 -7.49 7.25 -1.87
CA GLY A 92 -6.96 8.27 -0.97
C GLY A 92 -6.45 7.74 0.37
N THR A 93 -6.47 6.43 0.61
CA THR A 93 -5.80 5.82 1.78
C THR A 93 -4.29 6.05 1.67
N ARG A 94 -3.64 6.41 2.78
CA ARG A 94 -2.21 6.73 2.83
C ARG A 94 -1.51 6.11 4.04
N ILE A 95 -0.29 5.62 3.83
CA ILE A 95 0.66 5.26 4.88
C ILE A 95 1.93 6.06 4.63
N VAL A 96 2.30 6.93 5.57
CA VAL A 96 3.40 7.88 5.42
C VAL A 96 4.35 7.74 6.57
N TYR A 97 5.65 7.58 6.29
CA TYR A 97 6.69 7.58 7.30
C TYR A 97 7.71 8.68 7.01
N ASP A 98 8.02 9.49 8.01
CA ASP A 98 8.99 10.58 7.91
C ASP A 98 10.13 10.35 8.91
N ILE A 99 11.36 10.19 8.41
CA ILE A 99 12.53 9.97 9.27
C ILE A 99 12.99 11.23 10.01
N GLU A 100 12.58 12.42 9.58
CA GLU A 100 12.96 13.67 10.24
C GLU A 100 12.10 13.93 11.48
N SER A 101 10.78 13.76 11.35
CA SER A 101 9.84 13.90 12.48
C SER A 101 9.67 12.61 13.31
N HIS A 102 10.13 11.46 12.78
CA HIS A 102 9.92 10.13 13.35
C HIS A 102 8.43 9.75 13.49
N ILE A 103 7.60 10.23 12.57
CA ILE A 103 6.15 10.01 12.59
C ILE A 103 5.77 8.98 11.52
N LEU A 104 5.03 7.95 11.93
CA LEU A 104 4.25 7.09 11.05
C LEU A 104 2.79 7.56 11.09
N GLU A 105 2.26 7.98 9.96
CA GLU A 105 0.88 8.44 9.79
C GLU A 105 0.12 7.45 8.91
N ILE A 106 -1.07 7.05 9.37
CA ILE A 106 -1.99 6.20 8.62
C ILE A 106 -3.30 6.96 8.49
N THR A 107 -3.69 7.26 7.25
CA THR A 107 -4.94 7.95 6.92
C THR A 107 -5.79 7.07 6.04
N GLY A 108 -7.06 6.90 6.38
CA GLY A 108 -8.02 6.15 5.58
C GLY A 108 -9.42 6.28 6.18
N ALA A 109 -10.44 5.79 5.45
CA ALA A 109 -11.81 5.86 5.92
C ALA A 109 -12.05 5.02 7.19
N ASN A 110 -11.42 3.84 7.27
CA ASN A 110 -11.48 2.94 8.42
C ASN A 110 -10.13 2.25 8.62
N ILE A 111 -9.71 2.07 9.87
CA ILE A 111 -8.51 1.30 10.25
C ILE A 111 -8.96 0.17 11.16
N SER A 112 -8.68 -1.08 10.77
CA SER A 112 -9.00 -2.26 11.57
C SER A 112 -7.73 -2.88 12.12
N ILE A 113 -7.61 -2.94 13.45
CA ILE A 113 -6.53 -3.61 14.17
C ILE A 113 -7.17 -4.73 14.99
N GLN A 114 -6.67 -5.95 14.84
CA GLN A 114 -7.21 -7.13 15.52
C GLN A 114 -6.21 -7.64 16.58
N ASN A 115 -6.74 -8.33 17.59
CA ASN A 115 -6.01 -8.79 18.79
C ASN A 115 -5.60 -7.62 19.70
N ASP A 116 -4.54 -7.82 20.49
CA ASP A 116 -4.12 -6.87 21.50
C ASP A 116 -3.39 -5.66 20.88
N VAL A 117 -3.75 -4.47 21.37
CA VAL A 117 -3.09 -3.21 21.03
C VAL A 117 -2.56 -2.60 22.32
N SER A 118 -1.28 -2.23 22.32
CA SER A 118 -0.63 -1.54 23.44
C SER A 118 -0.15 -0.17 23.00
N VAL A 119 -0.49 0.86 23.78
CA VAL A 119 -0.05 2.25 23.57
C VAL A 119 0.81 2.64 24.75
N GLY A 120 2.12 2.80 24.53
CA GLY A 120 3.07 3.20 25.58
C GLY A 120 3.06 4.70 25.90
N GLY A 121 2.41 5.50 25.05
CA GLY A 121 2.22 6.94 25.24
C GLY A 121 0.77 7.29 25.58
N ASN A 122 0.41 8.55 25.38
CA ASN A 122 -0.96 9.01 25.54
C ASN A 122 -1.82 8.58 24.35
N LEU A 123 -3.07 8.19 24.63
CA LEU A 123 -4.10 7.96 23.62
C LEU A 123 -5.09 9.14 23.63
N THR A 124 -5.22 9.80 22.48
CA THR A 124 -6.25 10.82 22.26
C THR A 124 -7.26 10.28 21.25
N VAL A 125 -8.54 10.24 21.63
CA VAL A 125 -9.64 9.84 20.74
C VAL A 125 -10.53 11.07 20.51
N GLY A 126 -10.60 11.53 19.27
CA GLY A 126 -11.41 12.70 18.90
C GLY A 126 -12.90 12.38 18.71
N GLY A 127 -13.25 11.10 18.59
CA GLY A 127 -14.62 10.60 18.50
C GLY A 127 -15.05 9.84 19.76
N ASN A 128 -16.03 8.96 19.60
CA ASN A 128 -16.53 8.12 20.69
C ASN A 128 -15.63 6.89 20.89
N ILE A 129 -15.57 6.41 22.13
CA ILE A 129 -15.00 5.10 22.47
C ILE A 129 -16.17 4.16 22.78
N GLU A 130 -16.39 3.18 21.91
CA GLU A 130 -17.30 2.07 22.16
C GLU A 130 -16.50 0.87 22.67
N ASN A 131 -16.65 0.56 23.96
CA ASN A 131 -15.97 -0.56 24.57
C ASN A 131 -16.95 -1.72 24.82
N GLY A 132 -16.75 -2.84 24.13
CA GLY A 132 -17.56 -4.05 24.30
C GLY A 132 -17.19 -4.91 25.53
N GLY A 133 -16.12 -4.56 26.24
CA GLY A 133 -15.62 -5.29 27.41
C GLY A 133 -15.63 -4.45 28.69
N ASN A 134 -14.66 -4.69 29.57
CA ASN A 134 -14.47 -3.91 30.80
C ASN A 134 -13.43 -2.80 30.58
N ILE A 135 -13.65 -1.64 31.20
CA ILE A 135 -12.62 -0.60 31.33
C ILE A 135 -12.00 -0.72 32.72
N THR A 136 -10.68 -0.92 32.75
CA THR A 136 -9.90 -0.90 34.00
C THR A 136 -8.90 0.25 33.91
N SER A 137 -8.98 1.18 34.85
CA SER A 137 -8.03 2.29 34.96
C SER A 137 -7.30 2.21 36.30
N ALA A 138 -5.98 2.37 36.27
CA ALA A 138 -5.19 2.55 37.49
C ALA A 138 -5.34 3.97 38.06
N GLY A 139 -5.73 4.93 37.21
CA GLY A 139 -5.98 6.33 37.58
C GLY A 139 -7.47 6.67 37.64
N VAL A 140 -7.76 7.95 37.89
CA VAL A 140 -9.13 8.46 37.90
C VAL A 140 -9.68 8.53 36.47
N ILE A 141 -10.94 8.11 36.31
CA ILE A 141 -11.75 8.37 35.11
C ILE A 141 -12.65 9.56 35.46
N THR A 142 -12.62 10.60 34.64
CA THR A 142 -13.40 11.83 34.82
C THR A 142 -14.18 12.10 33.54
N ASP A 143 -15.46 12.43 33.68
CA ASP A 143 -16.33 12.81 32.57
C ASP A 143 -16.54 14.34 32.54
N SER A 144 -17.49 14.81 31.73
CA SER A 144 -17.79 16.24 31.63
C SER A 144 -18.41 16.86 32.89
N ASP A 145 -19.00 16.07 33.79
CA ASP A 145 -19.61 16.59 35.02
C ASP A 145 -18.70 16.45 36.25
N GLY A 146 -17.58 15.75 36.10
CA GLY A 146 -16.50 15.67 37.08
C GLY A 146 -16.76 14.69 38.22
N ASN A 147 -17.83 13.87 38.13
CA ASN A 147 -18.04 12.77 39.05
C ASN A 147 -17.42 11.48 38.49
N ASN A 148 -16.96 10.58 39.37
CA ASN A 148 -16.30 9.32 38.94
C ASN A 148 -17.33 8.26 38.47
N GLY A 149 -18.39 8.66 37.78
CA GLY A 149 -19.39 7.78 37.19
C GLY A 149 -19.03 7.48 35.74
N ALA A 150 -18.83 6.21 35.42
CA ALA A 150 -18.90 5.73 34.03
C ALA A 150 -20.36 5.53 33.63
#